data_AF-A0A813K3Y0-F1
#
_entry.id   AF-A0A813K3Y0-F1
#
_cell.length_a   1.000
_cell.length_b   1.000
_cell.length_c   1.000
_cell.angle_alpha   90.00
_cell.angle_beta   90.00
_cell.angle_gamma   90.00
#
_symmetry.space_group_name_H-M   'P 1'
#
loop_
_entity.id
_entity.type
_entity.pdbx_description
1 polymer ?
#
loop_
_entity_poly.entity_id
_entity_poly.type
_entity_poly.pdbx_seq_one_letter_code
_entity_poly.pdbx_strand_id
1 'polypeptide(L)'
;MAVPSIPELYWQLRYGKSAGCAAAQVQAGFPSDAVARLFRSLENLLDDVGKPAVEQPRTLVLLHGVRFAPNVGASLRALHLLGGDATICVGGLAGKAQGRPSAGSAAATPLEEALRISMAMRHEWPLRLASVEPHEAAEALRLCAARGFRPVCVETDTAGMRAPPVALEDSELSCPGVVLVFGAEDAGVPPEVVEACEGLVSIRTAHRGSLNVSHAVAVVLYERAYDVFILELLEVSFCKFVSCAHSVAVLASLSLAVCAAMRANRSHTGRFSANCFRPQSKAAKASQLVKTHLRLRQVKSALRSGHAHLGLLGEPLHRYLLQLNEKENILLSERVQSRALALESEVSEAPLTRSASAPLASPSGGADSRLVSGVEDVIEDGSVTAIHTQGEDRLSIELAGKLHHAVRSGDPLVRDDGEVWVLVQAQPRTSSNVR
;
A
#
# COMPACT_ATOMS: atom_id res chain seq x y z
N MET A 1 -7.05 -15.22 -12.43
CA MET A 1 -6.48 -14.86 -11.10
C MET A 1 -5.91 -13.45 -11.18
N ALA A 2 -6.19 -12.60 -10.19
CA ALA A 2 -5.74 -11.20 -10.22
C ALA A 2 -4.24 -11.09 -9.95
N VAL A 3 -3.59 -10.17 -10.66
CA VAL A 3 -2.18 -9.79 -10.52
C VAL A 3 -1.97 -9.07 -9.19
N PRO A 4 -1.06 -9.51 -8.30
CA PRO A 4 -0.79 -8.79 -7.07
C PRO A 4 -0.08 -7.46 -7.35
N SER A 5 -0.55 -6.41 -6.68
CA SER A 5 -0.03 -5.05 -6.82
C SER A 5 1.38 -4.89 -6.20
N ILE A 6 2.12 -3.83 -6.54
CA ILE A 6 3.44 -3.54 -5.92
C ILE A 6 3.37 -3.49 -4.38
N PRO A 7 2.37 -2.84 -3.75
CA PRO A 7 2.18 -2.89 -2.30
C PRO A 7 2.04 -4.32 -1.74
N GLU A 8 1.33 -5.18 -2.45
CA GLU A 8 1.13 -6.57 -2.05
C GLU A 8 2.42 -7.39 -2.11
N LEU A 9 3.25 -7.15 -3.14
CA LEU A 9 4.58 -7.76 -3.24
C LEU A 9 5.51 -7.29 -2.13
N TYR A 10 5.46 -5.98 -1.79
CA TYR A 10 6.23 -5.39 -0.70
C TYR A 10 5.80 -5.98 0.65
N TRP A 11 4.50 -6.06 0.91
CA TRP A 11 3.93 -6.66 2.12
C TRP A 11 4.37 -8.13 2.26
N GLN A 12 4.26 -8.93 1.19
CA GLN A 12 4.72 -10.32 1.22
C GLN A 12 6.22 -10.47 1.47
N LEU A 13 7.06 -9.57 0.96
CA LEU A 13 8.52 -9.61 1.20
C LEU A 13 8.87 -9.28 2.65
N ARG A 14 8.19 -8.28 3.23
CA ARG A 14 8.48 -7.79 4.59
C ARG A 14 7.83 -8.63 5.69
N TYR A 15 6.63 -9.16 5.44
CA TYR A 15 5.84 -9.90 6.44
C TYR A 15 5.64 -11.39 6.11
N GLY A 16 5.76 -11.80 4.85
CA GLY A 16 5.59 -13.21 4.45
C GLY A 16 6.68 -14.15 4.97
N LYS A 17 7.88 -13.64 5.26
CA LYS A 17 8.92 -14.41 5.99
C LYS A 17 8.71 -14.40 7.51
N SER A 18 7.92 -13.47 8.02
CA SER A 18 7.74 -13.20 9.45
C SER A 18 6.74 -14.12 10.13
N ALA A 19 5.94 -14.89 9.36
CA ALA A 19 5.13 -15.97 9.92
C ALA A 19 5.97 -17.00 10.71
N GLY A 20 7.26 -17.16 10.38
CA GLY A 20 8.22 -17.93 11.19
C GLY A 20 8.94 -17.12 12.28
N CYS A 21 8.90 -15.78 12.23
CA CYS A 21 9.64 -14.90 13.13
C CYS A 21 8.82 -14.43 14.35
N ALA A 22 7.49 -14.61 14.34
CA ALA A 22 6.64 -14.43 15.51
C ALA A 22 7.12 -15.26 16.73
N ALA A 23 7.80 -16.39 16.49
CA ALA A 23 8.40 -17.22 17.54
C ALA A 23 9.65 -16.58 18.21
N ALA A 24 10.34 -15.63 17.56
CA ALA A 24 11.58 -15.03 18.09
C ALA A 24 11.33 -13.78 18.96
N GLN A 25 10.19 -13.10 18.81
CA GLN A 25 9.85 -11.92 19.62
C GLN A 25 9.34 -12.25 21.03
N VAL A 26 9.09 -13.53 21.34
CA VAL A 26 8.63 -14.01 22.65
C VAL A 26 9.69 -13.85 23.75
N GLN A 27 10.97 -13.64 23.42
CA GLN A 27 12.05 -13.52 24.42
C GLN A 27 12.18 -12.16 25.11
N ALA A 28 11.43 -11.12 24.70
CA ALA A 28 11.54 -9.77 25.29
C ALA A 28 10.49 -9.45 26.37
N GLY A 29 9.68 -10.41 26.83
CA GLY A 29 8.76 -10.21 27.97
C GLY A 29 7.57 -9.28 27.72
N PHE A 30 7.27 -8.94 26.46
CA PHE A 30 6.04 -8.21 26.12
C PHE A 30 4.89 -9.20 25.88
N PRO A 31 3.67 -8.94 26.40
CA PRO A 31 2.52 -9.79 26.11
C PRO A 31 2.23 -9.76 24.60
N SER A 32 2.22 -10.94 23.97
CA SER A 32 2.21 -11.11 22.51
C SER A 32 0.89 -10.76 21.82
N ASP A 33 -0.14 -10.33 22.55
CA ASP A 33 -1.53 -10.47 22.04
C ASP A 33 -2.27 -9.15 21.85
N ALA A 34 -1.62 -7.99 22.04
CA ALA A 34 -2.27 -6.71 21.78
C ALA A 34 -2.17 -6.33 20.29
N VAL A 35 -3.27 -6.51 19.57
CA VAL A 35 -3.41 -6.14 18.15
C VAL A 35 -2.91 -4.71 17.89
N ALA A 36 -3.26 -3.74 18.73
CA ALA A 36 -2.66 -2.41 18.69
C ALA A 36 -1.94 -2.11 20.01
N ARG A 37 -0.70 -1.65 19.92
CA ARG A 37 0.11 -1.22 21.05
C ARG A 37 0.03 0.30 21.19
N LEU A 38 -0.63 0.74 22.26
CA LEU A 38 -0.70 2.15 22.65
C LEU A 38 0.42 2.47 23.64
N PHE A 39 1.30 3.38 23.25
CA PHE A 39 2.43 3.82 24.05
C PHE A 39 2.05 5.08 24.82
N ARG A 40 2.42 5.10 26.11
CA ARG A 40 2.13 6.23 27.02
C ARG A 40 3.01 7.45 26.77
N SER A 41 4.15 7.27 26.11
CA SER A 41 5.07 8.34 25.77
C SER A 41 5.69 8.07 24.40
N LEU A 42 6.18 9.14 23.77
CA LEU A 42 6.84 9.06 22.48
C LEU A 42 8.18 8.32 22.56
N GLU A 43 8.93 8.47 23.65
CA GLU A 43 10.21 7.78 23.88
C GLU A 43 10.02 6.28 23.83
N ASN A 44 9.02 5.75 24.56
CA ASN A 44 8.73 4.32 24.57
C ASN A 44 8.34 3.80 23.18
N LEU A 45 7.62 4.62 22.39
CA LEU A 45 7.31 4.27 21.01
C LEU A 45 8.57 4.22 20.16
N LEU A 46 9.44 5.22 20.24
CA LEU A 46 10.67 5.30 19.47
C LEU A 46 11.68 4.21 19.86
N ASP A 47 11.72 3.83 21.13
CA ASP A 47 12.53 2.70 21.61
C ASP A 47 12.01 1.37 21.02
N ASP A 48 10.69 1.17 20.93
CA ASP A 48 10.10 -0.02 20.32
C ASP A 48 10.28 -0.08 18.79
N VAL A 49 10.16 1.05 18.10
CA VAL A 49 10.43 1.13 16.66
C VAL A 49 11.91 0.91 16.36
N GLY A 50 12.78 1.38 17.25
CA GLY A 50 14.24 1.33 17.09
C GLY A 50 14.78 2.43 16.17
N LYS A 51 16.11 2.47 16.06
CA LYS A 51 16.81 3.46 15.24
C LYS A 51 16.67 3.12 13.75
N PRO A 52 16.38 4.09 12.86
CA PRO A 52 16.41 3.87 11.42
C PRO A 52 17.82 3.54 10.93
N ALA A 53 17.92 2.59 10.00
CA ALA A 53 19.15 2.18 9.34
C ALA A 53 18.90 1.97 7.84
N VAL A 54 19.95 1.95 7.03
CA VAL A 54 19.82 1.78 5.56
C VAL A 54 19.17 0.44 5.24
N GLU A 55 19.56 -0.61 5.96
CA GLU A 55 19.06 -1.97 5.81
C GLU A 55 17.66 -2.15 6.42
N GLN A 56 17.24 -1.21 7.26
CA GLN A 56 15.95 -1.26 7.94
C GLN A 56 15.33 0.14 7.99
N PRO A 57 14.84 0.63 6.84
CA PRO A 57 14.24 1.95 6.77
C PRO A 57 12.98 1.98 7.63
N ARG A 58 12.82 3.08 8.37
CA ARG A 58 11.68 3.31 9.25
C ARG A 58 10.86 4.49 8.76
N THR A 59 9.54 4.34 8.84
CA THR A 59 8.59 5.37 8.43
C THR A 59 7.57 5.57 9.54
N LEU A 60 7.52 6.79 10.07
CA LEU A 60 6.52 7.23 11.03
C LEU A 60 5.54 8.17 10.34
N VAL A 61 4.30 8.19 10.80
CA VAL A 61 3.30 9.20 10.41
C VAL A 61 2.87 9.97 11.65
N LEU A 62 2.93 11.30 11.59
CA LEU A 62 2.39 12.19 12.60
C LEU A 62 1.10 12.83 12.08
N LEU A 63 -0.01 12.64 12.79
CA LEU A 63 -1.30 13.23 12.49
C LEU A 63 -1.59 14.36 13.47
N HIS A 64 -1.44 15.60 13.01
CA HIS A 64 -1.61 16.80 13.83
C HIS A 64 -3.05 17.31 13.76
N GLY A 65 -3.76 17.21 14.89
CA GLY A 65 -5.10 17.77 15.04
C GLY A 65 -6.21 17.04 14.28
N VAL A 66 -5.92 15.89 13.66
CA VAL A 66 -6.92 15.11 12.92
C VAL A 66 -7.99 14.56 13.87
N ARG A 67 -9.24 15.01 13.71
CA ARG A 67 -10.34 14.75 14.67
C ARG A 67 -11.31 13.65 14.24
N PHE A 68 -11.28 13.25 12.97
CA PHE A 68 -12.22 12.29 12.41
C PHE A 68 -11.66 10.88 12.50
N ALA A 69 -12.33 10.02 13.27
CA ALA A 69 -11.95 8.62 13.43
C ALA A 69 -11.82 7.86 12.09
N PRO A 70 -12.69 8.07 11.07
CA PRO A 70 -12.52 7.44 9.76
C PRO A 70 -11.21 7.81 9.07
N ASN A 71 -10.79 9.08 9.15
CA ASN A 71 -9.55 9.54 8.55
C ASN A 71 -8.34 8.89 9.25
N VAL A 72 -8.33 8.87 10.59
CA VAL A 72 -7.23 8.23 11.34
C VAL A 72 -7.21 6.72 11.11
N GLY A 73 -8.34 6.03 11.15
CA GLY A 73 -8.42 4.59 10.87
C GLY A 73 -7.94 4.23 9.46
N ALA A 74 -8.34 5.00 8.46
CA ALA A 74 -7.87 4.82 7.08
C ALA A 74 -6.35 5.09 6.95
N SER A 75 -5.82 6.12 7.61
CA SER A 75 -4.39 6.41 7.66
C SER A 75 -3.59 5.30 8.33
N LEU A 76 -4.07 4.73 9.45
CA LEU A 76 -3.43 3.60 10.13
C LEU A 76 -3.37 2.36 9.24
N ARG A 77 -4.45 2.08 8.51
CA ARG A 77 -4.51 1.00 7.53
C ARG A 77 -3.52 1.23 6.39
N ALA A 78 -3.50 2.43 5.81
CA ALA A 78 -2.55 2.78 4.75
C ALA A 78 -1.10 2.63 5.23
N LEU A 79 -0.80 3.11 6.45
CA LEU A 79 0.51 2.96 7.08
C LEU A 79 0.92 1.49 7.15
N HIS A 80 0.07 0.63 7.70
CA HIS A 80 0.40 -0.79 7.82
C HIS A 80 0.61 -1.46 6.46
N LEU A 81 -0.30 -1.25 5.52
CA LEU A 81 -0.25 -1.89 4.19
C LEU A 81 0.96 -1.42 3.35
N LEU A 82 1.43 -0.19 3.59
CA LEU A 82 2.57 0.40 2.89
C LEU A 82 3.87 0.32 3.70
N GLY A 83 3.90 -0.45 4.80
CA GLY A 83 5.11 -0.76 5.55
C GLY A 83 5.62 0.36 6.45
N GLY A 84 4.76 1.24 6.93
CA GLY A 84 5.11 2.14 8.02
C GLY A 84 5.14 1.44 9.38
N ASP A 85 5.87 2.02 10.32
CA ASP A 85 6.24 1.39 11.58
C ASP A 85 5.39 1.85 12.76
N ALA A 86 5.03 3.14 12.82
CA ALA A 86 4.17 3.68 13.86
C ALA A 86 3.47 5.00 13.49
N THR A 87 2.44 5.34 14.26
CA THR A 87 1.69 6.60 14.17
C THR A 87 1.82 7.42 15.45
N ILE A 88 2.02 8.73 15.31
CA ILE A 88 2.01 9.70 16.39
C ILE A 88 0.77 10.57 16.20
N CYS A 89 -0.16 10.52 17.15
CA CYS A 89 -1.36 11.35 17.12
C CYS A 89 -1.12 12.57 18.01
N VAL A 90 -1.16 13.78 17.44
CA VAL A 90 -1.02 15.03 18.18
C VAL A 90 -2.39 15.69 18.31
N GLY A 91 -2.91 15.83 19.53
CA GLY A 91 -4.23 16.40 19.76
C GLY A 91 -5.37 15.64 19.05
N GLY A 92 -6.49 16.32 18.79
CA GLY A 92 -7.64 15.73 18.09
C GLY A 92 -8.24 14.53 18.82
N LEU A 93 -8.21 13.35 18.19
CA LEU A 93 -8.66 12.08 18.81
C LEU A 93 -7.85 11.72 20.06
N ALA A 94 -6.57 12.12 20.12
CA ALA A 94 -5.66 11.78 21.20
C ALA A 94 -6.00 12.54 22.50
N GLY A 95 -6.36 13.83 22.38
CA GLY A 95 -6.75 14.66 23.52
C GLY A 95 -8.06 14.27 24.20
N LYS A 96 -8.96 13.58 23.47
CA LYS A 96 -10.22 13.04 24.05
C LYS A 96 -10.05 11.66 24.68
N ALA A 97 -9.01 10.91 24.32
CA ALA A 97 -8.79 9.55 24.84
C ALA A 97 -8.26 9.54 26.29
N GLN A 98 -7.64 10.63 26.75
CA GLN A 98 -7.13 10.73 28.13
C GLN A 98 -8.22 11.13 29.15
N GLY A 99 -9.38 11.59 28.69
CA GLY A 99 -10.52 11.83 29.56
C GLY A 99 -11.09 10.50 30.04
N ARG A 100 -11.03 10.22 31.35
CA ARG A 100 -11.67 9.05 31.96
C ARG A 100 -13.13 8.99 31.46
N PRO A 101 -13.57 7.89 30.81
CA PRO A 101 -14.94 7.80 30.31
C PRO A 101 -15.90 8.11 31.46
N SER A 102 -16.80 9.07 31.25
CA SER A 102 -17.82 9.40 32.23
C SER A 102 -18.57 8.12 32.56
N ALA A 103 -18.51 7.69 33.83
CA ALA A 103 -19.04 6.41 34.28
C ALA A 103 -20.51 6.28 33.86
N GLY A 104 -20.78 5.52 32.79
CA GLY A 104 -22.13 5.30 32.26
C GLY A 104 -22.28 5.36 30.74
N SER A 105 -21.33 5.94 29.99
CA SER A 105 -21.39 5.89 28.52
C SER A 105 -20.51 4.77 27.97
N ALA A 106 -21.15 3.73 27.44
CA ALA A 106 -20.48 2.63 26.72
C ALA A 106 -20.07 3.02 25.28
N ALA A 107 -20.09 4.31 24.94
CA ALA A 107 -19.67 4.77 23.63
C ALA A 107 -18.16 4.55 23.47
N ALA A 108 -17.78 3.84 22.40
CA ALA A 108 -16.38 3.63 22.05
C ALA A 108 -15.65 4.98 21.97
N THR A 109 -14.45 5.03 22.52
CA THR A 109 -13.63 6.23 22.40
C THR A 109 -13.36 6.50 20.92
N PRO A 110 -13.19 7.77 20.50
CA PRO A 110 -12.90 8.06 19.10
C PRO A 110 -11.64 7.35 18.55
N LEU A 111 -10.68 7.00 19.41
CA LEU A 111 -9.51 6.20 19.06
C LEU A 111 -9.85 4.71 18.88
N GLU A 112 -10.67 4.12 19.75
CA GLU A 112 -11.17 2.75 19.58
C GLU A 112 -11.94 2.61 18.26
N GLU A 113 -12.76 3.60 17.92
CA GLU A 113 -13.47 3.65 16.63
C GLU A 113 -12.49 3.73 15.45
N ALA A 114 -11.42 4.53 15.54
CA ALA A 114 -10.37 4.57 14.51
C ALA A 114 -9.64 3.22 14.38
N LEU A 115 -9.35 2.53 15.49
CA LEU A 115 -8.75 1.19 15.49
C LEU A 115 -9.68 0.13 14.90
N ARG A 116 -11.00 0.27 15.10
CA ARG A 116 -12.00 -0.58 14.46
C ARG A 116 -12.03 -0.35 12.95
N ILE A 117 -12.07 0.91 12.50
CA ILE A 117 -12.10 1.30 11.09
C ILE A 117 -10.81 0.92 10.36
N SER A 118 -9.67 0.95 11.04
CA SER A 118 -8.40 0.50 10.45
C SER A 118 -8.40 -0.98 10.10
N MET A 119 -9.35 -1.77 10.63
CA MET A 119 -9.41 -3.22 10.51
C MET A 119 -8.28 -3.96 11.24
N ALA A 120 -7.48 -3.25 12.03
CA ALA A 120 -6.34 -3.85 12.73
C ALA A 120 -6.80 -4.99 13.63
N MET A 121 -7.83 -4.78 14.46
CA MET A 121 -8.39 -5.79 15.35
C MET A 121 -8.82 -7.08 14.63
N ARG A 122 -9.37 -6.94 13.42
CA ARG A 122 -9.83 -8.08 12.61
C ARG A 122 -8.67 -8.88 12.01
N HIS A 123 -7.56 -8.22 11.73
CA HIS A 123 -6.42 -8.82 11.03
C HIS A 123 -5.17 -8.94 11.89
N GLU A 124 -5.29 -8.71 13.20
CA GLU A 124 -4.20 -8.79 14.18
C GLU A 124 -2.97 -7.96 13.76
N TRP A 125 -3.20 -6.82 13.11
CA TRP A 125 -2.11 -5.97 12.63
C TRP A 125 -1.42 -5.28 13.79
N PRO A 126 -0.09 -5.46 13.99
CA PRO A 126 0.65 -4.95 15.13
C PRO A 126 0.87 -3.43 15.02
N LEU A 127 -0.20 -2.65 15.10
CA LEU A 127 -0.15 -1.20 15.02
C LEU A 127 0.54 -0.64 16.27
N ARG A 128 1.38 0.38 16.08
CA ARG A 128 2.05 1.10 17.17
C ARG A 128 1.60 2.55 17.14
N LEU A 129 1.07 3.04 18.26
CA LEU A 129 0.57 4.40 18.34
C LEU A 129 1.03 5.09 19.64
N ALA A 130 1.38 6.37 19.55
CA ALA A 130 1.54 7.24 20.72
C ALA A 130 0.65 8.47 20.59
N SER A 131 0.22 9.01 21.73
CA SER A 131 -0.46 10.30 21.84
C SER A 131 0.51 11.34 22.36
N VAL A 132 0.50 12.54 21.76
CA VAL A 132 1.29 13.69 22.18
C VAL A 132 0.37 14.90 22.30
N GLU A 133 0.61 15.75 23.30
CA GLU A 133 -0.17 16.97 23.47
C GLU A 133 0.15 18.00 22.37
N PRO A 134 -0.81 18.83 21.92
CA PRO A 134 -0.59 19.78 20.83
C PRO A 134 0.62 20.71 21.02
N HIS A 135 0.83 21.19 22.25
CA HIS A 135 1.93 22.10 22.57
C HIS A 135 3.31 21.42 22.59
N GLU A 136 3.35 20.10 22.63
CA GLU A 136 4.58 19.29 22.62
C GLU A 136 4.95 18.80 21.21
N ALA A 137 4.12 19.07 20.20
CA ALA A 137 4.28 18.54 18.85
C ALA A 137 5.64 18.87 18.21
N ALA A 138 6.09 20.11 18.33
CA ALA A 138 7.38 20.55 17.82
C ALA A 138 8.55 19.86 18.56
N GLU A 139 8.43 19.70 19.88
CA GLU A 139 9.44 19.01 20.70
C GLU A 139 9.49 17.51 20.36
N ALA A 140 8.34 16.89 20.12
CA ALA A 140 8.22 15.52 19.65
C ALA A 140 8.92 15.29 18.30
N LEU A 141 8.81 16.23 17.36
CA LEU A 141 9.54 16.16 16.09
C LEU A 141 11.05 16.31 16.28
N ARG A 142 11.50 17.22 17.16
CA ARG A 142 12.93 17.34 17.52
C ARG A 142 13.45 16.06 18.16
N LEU A 143 12.66 15.41 19.01
CA LEU A 143 13.01 14.12 19.58
C LEU A 143 13.13 13.03 18.50
N CYS A 144 12.20 12.98 17.53
CA CYS A 144 12.31 12.09 16.38
C CYS A 144 13.60 12.35 15.58
N ALA A 145 13.93 13.62 15.32
CA ALA A 145 15.17 14.03 14.66
C ALA A 145 16.41 13.59 15.43
N ALA A 146 16.44 13.78 16.74
CA ALA A 146 17.53 13.30 17.60
C ALA A 146 17.69 11.77 17.58
N ARG A 147 16.62 11.02 17.27
CA ARG A 147 16.65 9.56 17.05
C ARG A 147 17.00 9.15 15.61
N GLY A 148 17.30 10.10 14.73
CA GLY A 148 17.72 9.85 13.34
C GLY A 148 16.58 9.78 12.32
N PHE A 149 15.37 10.22 12.68
CA PHE A 149 14.27 10.35 11.72
C PHE A 149 14.23 11.76 11.16
N ARG A 150 14.15 11.89 9.83
CA ARG A 150 13.97 13.20 9.19
C ARG A 150 12.48 13.61 9.19
N PRO A 151 12.08 14.70 9.85
CA PRO A 151 10.70 15.17 9.80
C PRO A 151 10.40 15.89 8.49
N VAL A 152 9.32 15.50 7.82
CA VAL A 152 8.89 16.06 6.53
C VAL A 152 7.42 16.44 6.63
N CYS A 153 7.12 17.73 6.50
CA CYS A 153 5.77 18.25 6.49
C CYS A 153 5.13 18.08 5.13
N VAL A 154 3.89 17.59 5.09
CA VAL A 154 3.08 17.51 3.88
C VAL A 154 2.05 18.64 3.92
N GLU A 155 2.26 19.67 3.10
CA GLU A 155 1.42 20.87 3.10
C GLU A 155 1.23 21.41 1.68
N THR A 156 0.05 21.95 1.44
CA THR A 156 -0.35 22.54 0.15
C THR A 156 -0.37 24.07 0.20
N ASP A 157 -0.69 24.66 1.36
CA ASP A 157 -0.65 26.11 1.50
C ASP A 157 0.77 26.57 1.78
N THR A 158 1.29 27.47 0.95
CA THR A 158 2.68 27.97 1.05
C THR A 158 2.74 29.38 1.61
N ALA A 159 1.57 29.98 1.90
CA ALA A 159 1.47 31.34 2.36
C ALA A 159 2.22 31.51 3.70
N GLY A 160 3.21 32.42 3.71
CA GLY A 160 3.99 32.73 4.91
C GLY A 160 5.11 31.73 5.24
N MET A 161 5.34 30.71 4.41
CA MET A 161 6.42 29.74 4.62
C MET A 161 7.77 30.28 4.14
N ARG A 162 8.84 29.93 4.87
CA ARG A 162 10.21 30.38 4.54
C ARG A 162 10.74 29.82 3.22
N ALA A 163 10.26 28.63 2.84
CA ALA A 163 10.64 27.95 1.60
C ALA A 163 9.39 27.33 0.96
N PRO A 164 9.27 27.35 -0.38
CA PRO A 164 8.21 26.65 -1.07
C PRO A 164 8.36 25.13 -0.87
N PRO A 165 7.26 24.39 -0.69
CA PRO A 165 7.30 22.94 -0.61
C PRO A 165 7.77 22.34 -1.94
N VAL A 166 8.56 21.28 -1.84
CA VAL A 166 8.99 20.49 -3.00
C VAL A 166 7.82 19.61 -3.44
N ALA A 167 7.61 19.44 -4.75
CA ALA A 167 6.59 18.51 -5.21
C ALA A 167 6.92 17.08 -4.75
N LEU A 168 5.92 16.28 -4.38
CA LEU A 168 6.10 14.94 -3.84
C LEU A 168 6.97 14.05 -4.74
N GLU A 169 6.75 14.08 -6.05
CA GLU A 169 7.53 13.34 -7.05
C GLU A 169 9.00 13.78 -7.18
N ASP A 170 9.33 14.94 -6.61
CA ASP A 170 10.66 15.55 -6.62
C ASP A 170 11.32 15.47 -5.24
N SER A 171 10.59 14.98 -4.23
CA SER A 171 11.05 14.93 -2.86
C SER A 171 11.93 13.70 -2.61
N GLU A 172 13.02 13.88 -1.85
CA GLU A 172 13.87 12.77 -1.42
C GLU A 172 13.29 12.13 -0.17
N LEU A 173 12.32 11.24 -0.39
CA LEU A 173 11.75 10.42 0.67
C LEU A 173 12.49 9.11 0.85
N SER A 174 13.67 8.89 0.26
CA SER A 174 14.38 7.61 0.33
C SER A 174 15.32 7.46 1.53
N CYS A 175 15.38 8.43 2.44
CA CYS A 175 16.27 8.40 3.60
C CYS A 175 15.94 7.25 4.58
N PRO A 176 16.88 6.74 5.40
CA PRO A 176 16.62 5.62 6.30
C PRO A 176 15.43 5.85 7.26
N GLY A 177 15.36 7.01 7.90
CA GLY A 177 14.28 7.35 8.83
C GLY A 177 13.51 8.56 8.36
N VAL A 178 12.18 8.47 8.29
CA VAL A 178 11.33 9.62 7.98
C VAL A 178 10.13 9.69 8.93
N VAL A 179 9.75 10.90 9.32
CA VAL A 179 8.45 11.19 9.97
C VAL A 179 7.64 12.07 9.03
N LEU A 180 6.54 11.55 8.50
CA LEU A 180 5.65 12.28 7.61
C LEU A 180 4.59 12.99 8.43
N VAL A 181 4.54 14.32 8.37
CA VAL A 181 3.67 15.16 9.21
C VAL A 181 2.49 15.66 8.38
N PHE A 182 1.28 15.40 8.88
CA PHE A 182 0.03 15.81 8.23
C PHE A 182 -0.83 16.63 9.19
N GLY A 183 -1.44 17.69 8.67
CA GLY A 183 -2.36 18.55 9.39
C GLY A 183 -3.80 18.08 9.33
N ALA A 184 -4.67 18.73 10.11
CA ALA A 184 -6.11 18.60 9.96
C ALA A 184 -6.58 19.32 8.70
N GLU A 185 -7.66 18.86 8.07
CA GLU A 185 -8.15 19.42 6.80
C GLU A 185 -8.55 20.90 6.89
N ASP A 186 -9.04 21.32 8.07
CA ASP A 186 -9.54 22.66 8.36
C ASP A 186 -8.46 23.61 8.91
N ALA A 187 -7.44 23.08 9.58
CA ALA A 187 -6.44 23.87 10.30
C ALA A 187 -5.01 23.75 9.74
N GLY A 188 -4.73 22.74 8.92
CA GLY A 188 -3.38 22.44 8.45
C GLY A 188 -2.43 22.03 9.57
N VAL A 189 -1.14 22.20 9.32
CA VAL A 189 -0.07 22.02 10.31
C VAL A 189 0.28 23.38 10.93
N PRO A 190 0.33 23.54 12.27
CA PRO A 190 0.69 24.81 12.89
C PRO A 190 2.10 25.28 12.49
N PRO A 191 2.34 26.60 12.36
CA PRO A 191 3.63 27.14 11.93
C PRO A 191 4.82 26.62 12.76
N GLU A 192 4.68 26.51 14.07
CA GLU A 192 5.72 26.01 14.98
C GLU A 192 6.09 24.54 14.73
N VAL A 193 5.15 23.73 14.23
CA VAL A 193 5.38 22.34 13.85
C VAL A 193 6.01 22.25 12.47
N VAL A 194 5.61 23.14 11.54
CA VAL A 194 6.26 23.28 10.24
C VAL A 194 7.73 23.71 10.40
N GLU A 195 8.01 24.68 11.28
CA GLU A 195 9.38 25.14 11.56
C GLU A 195 10.27 24.05 12.19
N ALA A 196 9.66 23.07 12.87
CA ALA A 196 10.38 21.90 13.40
C ALA A 196 10.66 20.83 12.33
N CYS A 197 10.11 20.97 11.11
CA CYS A 197 10.36 20.04 10.02
C CYS A 197 11.60 20.41 9.20
N GLU A 198 12.34 19.40 8.74
CA GLU A 198 13.53 19.59 7.90
C GLU A 198 13.18 19.71 6.40
N GLY A 199 12.00 19.22 6.01
CA GLY A 199 11.54 19.25 4.63
C GLY A 199 10.06 19.57 4.55
N LEU A 200 9.67 20.19 3.43
CA LEU A 200 8.29 20.46 3.10
C LEU A 200 7.99 19.86 1.73
N VAL A 201 6.89 19.12 1.66
CA VAL A 201 6.45 18.41 0.47
C VAL A 201 5.01 18.75 0.16
N SER A 202 4.69 18.90 -1.11
CA SER A 202 3.33 19.17 -1.59
C SER A 202 2.87 18.12 -2.59
N ILE A 203 1.62 17.70 -2.47
CA ILE A 203 0.97 16.81 -3.42
C ILE A 203 0.32 17.70 -4.49
N ARG A 204 0.79 17.59 -5.75
CA ARG A 204 0.19 18.38 -6.83
C ARG A 204 -1.27 17.97 -7.06
N THR A 205 -2.17 18.92 -6.93
CA THR A 205 -3.59 18.77 -7.31
C THR A 205 -3.86 19.64 -8.54
N ALA A 206 -4.47 19.07 -9.58
CA ALA A 206 -4.64 19.79 -10.85
C ALA A 206 -5.52 21.04 -10.69
N HIS A 207 -6.65 20.92 -9.98
CA HIS A 207 -7.65 22.00 -9.82
C HIS A 207 -8.51 21.89 -8.55
N ARG A 208 -8.23 20.91 -7.68
CA ARG A 208 -8.95 20.73 -6.42
C ARG A 208 -8.16 21.38 -5.30
N GLY A 209 -8.86 21.86 -4.28
CA GLY A 209 -8.26 22.31 -3.02
C GLY A 209 -7.50 21.18 -2.30
N SER A 210 -7.43 21.23 -0.98
CA SER A 210 -6.77 20.20 -0.18
C SER A 210 -7.33 18.79 -0.46
N LEU A 211 -6.46 17.78 -0.34
CA LEU A 211 -6.88 16.38 -0.33
C LEU A 211 -7.40 16.01 1.06
N ASN A 212 -8.32 15.06 1.13
CA ASN A 212 -8.64 14.40 2.41
C ASN A 212 -7.35 13.83 3.02
N VAL A 213 -7.16 14.03 4.32
CA VAL A 213 -5.88 13.71 4.99
C VAL A 213 -5.51 12.23 4.86
N SER A 214 -6.48 11.31 4.87
CA SER A 214 -6.20 9.88 4.73
C SER A 214 -5.74 9.51 3.31
N HIS A 215 -6.25 10.19 2.28
CA HIS A 215 -5.75 10.06 0.91
C HIS A 215 -4.34 10.64 0.76
N ALA A 216 -4.07 11.82 1.36
CA ALA A 216 -2.74 12.40 1.37
C ALA A 216 -1.71 11.46 2.01
N VAL A 217 -2.06 10.88 3.17
CA VAL A 217 -1.23 9.87 3.86
C VAL A 217 -0.94 8.68 2.95
N ALA A 218 -1.97 8.11 2.31
CA ALA A 218 -1.80 6.95 1.44
C ALA A 218 -0.90 7.24 0.23
N VAL A 219 -1.06 8.40 -0.42
CA VAL A 219 -0.25 8.81 -1.57
C VAL A 219 1.22 9.00 -1.19
N VAL A 220 1.51 9.72 -0.10
CA VAL A 220 2.90 9.98 0.33
C VAL A 220 3.58 8.69 0.80
N LEU A 221 2.85 7.82 1.52
CA LEU A 221 3.37 6.52 1.91
C LEU A 221 3.65 5.62 0.71
N TYR A 222 2.82 5.68 -0.33
CA TYR A 222 3.04 4.92 -1.56
C TYR A 222 4.34 5.35 -2.25
N GLU A 223 4.56 6.66 -2.41
CA GLU A 223 5.80 7.20 -2.99
C GLU A 223 7.03 6.83 -2.14
N ARG A 224 6.93 6.94 -0.81
CA ARG A 224 7.97 6.50 0.12
C ARG A 224 8.29 5.01 -0.02
N ALA A 225 7.26 4.16 -0.04
CA ALA A 225 7.43 2.71 -0.18
C ALA A 225 8.05 2.35 -1.54
N TYR A 226 7.64 3.05 -2.60
CA TYR A 226 8.21 2.90 -3.94
C TYR A 226 9.71 3.26 -3.96
N ASP A 227 10.09 4.38 -3.35
CA ASP A 227 11.50 4.81 -3.27
C ASP A 227 12.38 3.83 -2.50
N VAL A 228 11.90 3.36 -1.33
CA VAL A 228 12.59 2.36 -0.51
C VAL A 228 12.73 1.04 -1.26
N PHE A 229 11.65 0.57 -1.89
CA PHE A 229 11.65 -0.68 -2.63
C PHE A 229 12.61 -0.66 -3.83
N ILE A 230 12.72 0.47 -4.53
CA ILE A 230 13.68 0.62 -5.62
C ILE A 230 15.11 0.49 -5.12
N LEU A 231 15.44 1.06 -3.95
CA LEU A 231 16.77 0.94 -3.36
C LEU A 231 17.10 -0.52 -2.99
N GLU A 232 16.17 -1.24 -2.37
CA GLU A 232 16.38 -2.67 -2.05
C GLU A 232 16.60 -3.50 -3.33
N LEU A 233 15.84 -3.23 -4.40
CA LEU A 233 16.03 -3.92 -5.68
C LEU A 233 17.38 -3.60 -6.33
N LEU A 234 17.85 -2.36 -6.22
CA LEU A 234 19.15 -1.92 -6.70
C LEU A 234 20.28 -2.62 -5.97
N GLU A 235 20.23 -2.68 -4.63
CA GLU A 235 21.26 -3.33 -3.81
C GLU A 235 21.31 -4.84 -4.04
N VAL A 236 20.16 -5.52 -4.06
CA VAL A 236 20.11 -6.96 -4.34
C VAL A 236 20.65 -7.27 -5.74
N SER A 237 20.35 -6.40 -6.72
CA SER A 237 20.89 -6.54 -8.06
C SER A 237 22.40 -6.29 -8.10
N PHE A 238 22.90 -5.31 -7.35
CA PHE A 238 24.31 -4.97 -7.29
C PHE A 238 25.13 -6.05 -6.56
N CYS A 239 24.69 -6.55 -5.40
CA CYS A 239 25.35 -7.63 -4.68
C CYS A 239 25.35 -8.93 -5.49
N LYS A 240 24.25 -9.27 -6.18
CA LYS A 240 24.24 -10.39 -7.13
C LYS A 240 25.15 -10.13 -8.32
N PHE A 241 25.25 -8.90 -8.81
CA PHE A 241 26.16 -8.56 -9.90
C PHE A 241 27.63 -8.64 -9.49
N VAL A 242 28.01 -8.19 -8.29
CA VAL A 242 29.39 -8.27 -7.78
C VAL A 242 29.77 -9.70 -7.41
N SER A 243 28.84 -10.46 -6.80
CA SER A 243 29.04 -11.88 -6.51
C SER A 243 29.06 -12.73 -7.80
N CYS A 244 28.25 -12.38 -8.81
CA CYS A 244 28.37 -12.95 -10.15
C CYS A 244 29.63 -12.47 -10.87
N ALA A 245 30.13 -11.25 -10.67
CA ALA A 245 31.37 -10.79 -11.30
C ALA A 245 32.59 -11.50 -10.72
N HIS A 246 32.61 -11.77 -9.41
CA HIS A 246 33.59 -12.68 -8.80
C HIS A 246 33.42 -14.12 -9.30
N SER A 247 32.18 -14.61 -9.39
CA SER A 247 31.91 -15.94 -9.93
C SER A 247 32.22 -16.06 -11.43
N VAL A 248 32.06 -14.99 -12.21
CA VAL A 248 32.40 -14.90 -13.64
C VAL A 248 33.89 -14.70 -13.82
N ALA A 249 34.60 -14.02 -12.92
CA ALA A 249 36.06 -13.98 -12.91
C ALA A 249 36.66 -15.35 -12.56
N VAL A 250 36.09 -16.04 -11.57
CA VAL A 250 36.45 -17.42 -11.21
C VAL A 250 36.08 -18.40 -12.32
N LEU A 251 34.90 -18.29 -12.92
CA LEU A 251 34.47 -19.10 -14.07
C LEU A 251 35.22 -18.74 -15.35
N ALA A 252 35.67 -17.50 -15.54
CA ALA A 252 36.53 -17.11 -16.66
C ALA A 252 37.94 -17.67 -16.47
N SER A 253 38.43 -17.72 -15.22
CA SER A 253 39.72 -18.35 -14.88
C SER A 253 39.65 -19.87 -15.03
N LEU A 254 38.56 -20.51 -14.59
CA LEU A 254 38.24 -21.91 -14.84
C LEU A 254 37.98 -22.18 -16.32
N SER A 255 37.34 -21.28 -17.05
CA SER A 255 37.08 -21.44 -18.49
C SER A 255 38.34 -21.21 -19.31
N LEU A 256 39.28 -20.36 -18.88
CA LEU A 256 40.61 -20.24 -19.47
C LEU A 256 41.45 -21.51 -19.18
N ALA A 257 41.37 -22.06 -17.97
CA ALA A 257 42.03 -23.33 -17.62
C ALA A 257 41.43 -24.52 -18.39
N VAL A 258 40.10 -24.58 -18.53
CA VAL A 258 39.37 -25.59 -19.31
C VAL A 258 39.58 -25.37 -20.81
N CYS A 259 39.65 -24.14 -21.31
CA CYS A 259 39.99 -23.87 -22.71
C CYS A 259 41.46 -24.18 -23.02
N ALA A 260 42.39 -24.00 -22.09
CA ALA A 260 43.77 -24.46 -22.22
C ALA A 260 43.84 -26.00 -22.25
N ALA A 261 43.07 -26.67 -21.39
CA ALA A 261 42.94 -28.14 -21.38
C ALA A 261 42.22 -28.69 -22.63
N MET A 262 41.23 -27.97 -23.18
CA MET A 262 40.51 -28.36 -24.39
C MET A 262 41.27 -28.02 -25.68
N ARG A 263 42.12 -26.99 -25.71
CA ARG A 263 43.03 -26.75 -26.85
C ARG A 263 44.11 -27.82 -26.98
N ALA A 264 44.47 -28.48 -25.88
CA ALA A 264 45.34 -29.65 -25.90
C ALA A 264 44.63 -30.90 -26.46
N ASN A 265 43.30 -30.87 -26.61
CA ASN A 265 42.52 -32.06 -26.92
C ASN A 265 41.31 -31.75 -27.80
N ARG A 266 41.54 -31.34 -29.05
CA ARG A 266 40.60 -31.61 -30.17
C ARG A 266 41.18 -31.23 -31.53
N SER A 267 41.63 -32.26 -32.24
CA SER A 267 41.39 -32.41 -33.66
C SER A 267 39.95 -32.90 -33.88
N HIS A 268 39.35 -32.40 -34.96
CA HIS A 268 38.11 -32.82 -35.63
C HIS A 268 36.72 -32.37 -35.14
N THR A 269 35.99 -31.88 -36.16
CA THR A 269 34.53 -31.68 -36.39
C THR A 269 33.82 -30.65 -35.50
N GLY A 270 32.89 -29.82 -35.97
CA GLY A 270 32.18 -29.65 -37.25
C GLY A 270 31.00 -28.70 -36.95
N ARG A 271 30.73 -27.73 -37.83
CA ARG A 271 29.75 -26.64 -37.65
C ARG A 271 28.30 -27.15 -37.54
N PHE A 272 27.55 -26.64 -36.57
CA PHE A 272 26.10 -26.42 -36.71
C PHE A 272 25.70 -25.12 -35.99
N SER A 273 25.05 -24.23 -36.72
CA SER A 273 24.52 -22.95 -36.26
C SER A 273 23.00 -23.09 -36.16
N ALA A 274 22.46 -23.00 -34.95
CA ALA A 274 21.03 -22.82 -34.71
C ALA A 274 20.84 -21.52 -33.92
N ASN A 275 20.08 -20.59 -34.50
CA ASN A 275 19.64 -19.37 -33.85
C ASN A 275 18.71 -19.75 -32.68
N CYS A 276 19.26 -19.78 -31.46
CA CYS A 276 18.50 -19.96 -30.25
C CYS A 276 18.10 -18.59 -29.69
N PHE A 277 16.81 -18.27 -29.73
CA PHE A 277 16.22 -17.21 -28.91
C PHE A 277 16.39 -17.62 -27.44
N ARG A 278 17.48 -17.18 -26.81
CA ARG A 278 17.78 -17.55 -25.42
C ARG A 278 16.79 -16.82 -24.51
N PRO A 279 16.00 -17.52 -23.70
CA PRO A 279 15.20 -16.88 -22.66
C PRO A 279 16.15 -16.09 -21.75
N GLN A 280 15.92 -14.79 -21.63
CA GLN A 280 16.70 -13.95 -20.72
C GLN A 280 16.48 -14.46 -19.30
N SER A 281 17.57 -14.60 -18.53
CA SER A 281 17.47 -15.07 -17.15
C SER A 281 16.65 -14.08 -16.31
N LYS A 282 15.96 -14.58 -15.27
CA LYS A 282 15.20 -13.73 -14.32
C LYS A 282 16.05 -12.57 -13.77
N ALA A 283 17.35 -12.79 -13.57
CA ALA A 283 18.30 -11.78 -13.13
C ALA A 283 18.51 -10.65 -14.17
N ALA A 284 18.55 -10.98 -15.47
CA ALA A 284 18.69 -9.99 -16.53
C ALA A 284 17.48 -9.06 -16.61
N LYS A 285 16.26 -9.61 -16.46
CA LYS A 285 15.02 -8.83 -16.45
C LYS A 285 14.94 -7.88 -15.24
N ALA A 286 15.30 -8.35 -14.05
CA ALA A 286 15.36 -7.51 -12.85
C ALA A 286 16.36 -6.35 -13.02
N SER A 287 17.53 -6.62 -13.59
CA SER A 287 18.52 -5.58 -13.91
C SER A 287 18.01 -4.57 -14.94
N GLN A 288 17.22 -5.01 -15.94
CA GLN A 288 16.61 -4.10 -16.91
C GLN A 288 15.57 -3.17 -16.29
N LEU A 289 14.74 -3.68 -15.36
CA LEU A 289 13.73 -2.88 -14.67
C LEU A 289 14.40 -1.76 -13.88
N VAL A 290 15.40 -2.12 -13.08
CA VAL A 290 16.27 -1.20 -12.34
C VAL A 290 16.87 -0.11 -13.25
N LYS A 291 17.46 -0.48 -14.40
CA LYS A 291 18.03 0.48 -15.36
C LYS A 291 16.97 1.41 -15.96
N THR A 292 15.76 0.89 -16.17
CA THR A 292 14.63 1.65 -16.72
C THR A 292 14.16 2.70 -15.72
N HIS A 293 14.01 2.35 -14.43
CA HIS A 293 13.69 3.30 -13.37
C HIS A 293 14.74 4.40 -13.22
N LEU A 294 16.03 4.05 -13.24
CA LEU A 294 17.09 5.05 -13.12
C LEU A 294 17.03 6.05 -14.28
N ARG A 295 16.81 5.57 -15.51
CA ARG A 295 16.63 6.42 -16.69
C ARG A 295 15.38 7.29 -16.59
N LEU A 296 14.26 6.74 -16.10
CA LEU A 296 13.04 7.52 -15.87
C LEU A 296 13.31 8.68 -14.91
N ARG A 297 13.99 8.43 -13.78
CA ARG A 297 14.36 9.51 -12.84
C ARG A 297 15.23 10.58 -13.50
N GLN A 298 16.24 10.17 -14.27
CA GLN A 298 17.13 11.10 -14.98
C GLN A 298 16.38 11.93 -16.04
N VAL A 299 15.52 11.30 -16.85
CA VAL A 299 14.71 11.97 -17.89
C VAL A 299 13.69 12.92 -17.26
N LYS A 300 13.01 12.50 -16.19
CA LYS A 300 12.08 13.37 -15.44
C LYS A 300 12.81 14.59 -14.88
N SER A 301 14.00 14.40 -14.29
CA SER A 301 14.85 15.51 -13.80
C SER A 301 15.29 16.46 -14.93
N ALA A 302 15.69 15.92 -16.08
CA ALA A 302 16.09 16.71 -17.25
C ALA A 302 14.93 17.54 -17.83
N LEU A 303 13.73 16.93 -17.95
CA LEU A 303 12.53 17.65 -18.38
C LEU A 303 12.15 18.80 -17.44
N ARG A 304 12.26 18.59 -16.13
CA ARG A 304 11.97 19.63 -15.13
C ARG A 304 12.95 20.79 -15.17
N SER A 305 14.24 20.47 -15.30
CA SER A 305 15.31 21.48 -15.31
C SER A 305 15.50 22.14 -16.68
N GLY A 306 14.77 21.71 -17.71
CA GLY A 306 14.94 22.18 -19.10
C GLY A 306 16.29 21.77 -19.73
N HIS A 307 17.01 20.82 -19.14
CA HIS A 307 18.32 20.37 -19.62
C HIS A 307 18.20 19.21 -20.61
N ALA A 308 19.19 19.09 -21.50
CA ALA A 308 19.23 17.99 -22.45
C ALA A 308 19.61 16.68 -21.75
N HIS A 309 18.96 15.58 -22.11
CA HIS A 309 19.37 14.23 -21.68
C HIS A 309 19.60 13.37 -22.93
N LEU A 310 20.81 12.83 -23.06
CA LEU A 310 21.25 12.11 -24.27
C LEU A 310 21.09 12.93 -25.56
N GLY A 311 21.27 14.26 -25.47
CA GLY A 311 21.08 15.19 -26.60
C GLY A 311 19.62 15.47 -26.96
N LEU A 312 18.65 14.88 -26.24
CA LEU A 312 17.23 15.16 -26.43
C LEU A 312 16.77 16.29 -25.51
N LEU A 313 15.94 17.19 -26.05
CA LEU A 313 15.31 18.32 -25.35
C LEU A 313 13.85 18.44 -25.80
N GLY A 314 12.99 19.03 -24.96
CA GLY A 314 11.59 19.31 -25.30
C GLY A 314 10.77 18.07 -25.68
N GLU A 315 10.05 18.14 -26.79
CA GLU A 315 9.14 17.10 -27.28
C GLU A 315 9.82 15.73 -27.50
N PRO A 316 10.99 15.62 -28.16
CA PRO A 316 11.74 14.37 -28.25
C PRO A 316 12.04 13.71 -26.89
N LEU A 317 12.41 14.52 -25.89
CA LEU A 317 12.69 14.02 -24.54
C LEU A 317 11.41 13.54 -23.85
N HIS A 318 10.28 14.21 -24.10
CA HIS A 318 8.97 13.80 -23.61
C HIS A 318 8.52 12.46 -24.23
N ARG A 319 8.71 12.25 -25.54
CA ARG A 319 8.45 10.96 -26.18
C ARG A 319 9.33 9.85 -25.63
N TYR A 320 10.59 10.15 -25.33
CA TYR A 320 11.49 9.19 -24.71
C TYR A 320 11.03 8.79 -23.29
N LEU A 321 10.50 9.74 -22.51
CA LEU A 321 9.86 9.46 -21.22
C LEU A 321 8.70 8.46 -21.37
N LEU A 322 7.82 8.66 -22.36
CA LEU A 322 6.68 7.76 -22.61
C LEU A 322 7.15 6.34 -22.97
N GLN A 323 8.17 6.20 -23.82
CA GLN A 323 8.75 4.90 -24.16
C GLN A 323 9.37 4.19 -22.94
N LEU A 324 10.00 4.95 -22.04
CA LEU A 324 10.54 4.39 -20.81
C LEU A 324 9.43 3.92 -19.86
N ASN A 325 8.33 4.67 -19.74
CA ASN A 325 7.15 4.25 -18.94
C ASN A 325 6.50 2.99 -19.52
N GLU A 326 6.33 2.91 -20.86
CA GLU A 326 5.82 1.71 -21.52
C GLU A 326 6.70 0.49 -21.23
N LYS A 327 8.02 0.67 -21.32
CA LYS A 327 8.99 -0.38 -21.00
C LYS A 327 8.94 -0.81 -19.53
N GLU A 328 8.79 0.13 -18.60
CA GLU A 328 8.61 -0.16 -17.17
C GLU A 328 7.36 -1.02 -16.97
N ASN A 329 6.23 -0.63 -17.56
CA ASN A 329 4.98 -1.38 -17.48
C ASN A 329 5.12 -2.81 -18.00
N ILE A 330 5.74 -3.01 -19.16
CA ILE A 330 6.00 -4.35 -19.72
C ILE A 330 6.82 -5.20 -18.74
N LEU A 331 7.91 -4.64 -18.21
CA LEU A 331 8.78 -5.37 -17.27
C LEU A 331 8.08 -5.70 -15.94
N LEU A 332 7.22 -4.81 -15.45
CA LEU A 332 6.40 -5.06 -14.27
C LEU A 332 5.38 -6.17 -14.53
N SER A 333 4.66 -6.12 -15.65
CA SER A 333 3.70 -7.16 -16.05
C SER A 333 4.36 -8.53 -16.20
N GLU A 334 5.54 -8.60 -16.84
CA GLU A 334 6.29 -9.86 -16.96
C GLU A 334 6.73 -10.42 -15.60
N ARG A 335 7.13 -9.55 -14.67
CA ARG A 335 7.56 -9.95 -13.32
C ARG A 335 6.40 -10.53 -12.53
N VAL A 336 5.24 -9.91 -12.62
CA VAL A 336 4.00 -10.40 -12.04
C VAL A 336 3.66 -11.78 -12.62
N GLN A 337 3.61 -11.91 -13.95
CA GLN A 337 3.28 -13.19 -14.61
C GLN A 337 4.24 -14.30 -14.19
N SER A 338 5.53 -13.99 -14.11
CA SER A 338 6.57 -14.94 -13.67
C SER A 338 6.37 -15.40 -12.23
N ARG A 339 5.75 -14.59 -11.37
CA ARG A 339 5.45 -14.92 -9.97
C ARG A 339 4.14 -15.71 -9.85
N ALA A 340 3.12 -15.35 -10.62
CA ALA A 340 1.88 -16.12 -10.71
C ALA A 340 2.15 -17.58 -11.13
N LEU A 341 2.97 -17.77 -12.16
CA LEU A 341 3.39 -19.11 -12.61
C LEU A 341 4.20 -19.87 -11.56
N ALA A 342 5.01 -19.18 -10.75
CA ALA A 342 5.76 -19.81 -9.67
C ALA A 342 4.83 -20.31 -8.55
N LEU A 343 3.82 -19.52 -8.19
CA LEU A 343 2.82 -19.90 -7.19
C LEU A 343 1.95 -21.06 -7.65
N GLU A 344 1.55 -21.10 -8.92
CA GLU A 344 0.80 -22.24 -9.48
C GLU A 344 1.60 -23.54 -9.42
N SER A 345 2.93 -23.47 -9.65
CA SER A 345 3.81 -24.63 -9.52
C SER A 345 3.93 -25.11 -8.06
N GLU A 346 3.95 -24.21 -7.08
CA GLU A 346 4.04 -24.56 -5.66
C GLU A 346 2.75 -25.20 -5.14
N VAL A 347 1.58 -24.75 -5.61
CA VAL A 347 0.27 -25.33 -5.22
C VAL A 347 0.09 -26.74 -5.81
N SER A 348 0.67 -27.03 -6.98
CA SER A 348 0.53 -28.34 -7.63
C SER A 348 1.39 -29.45 -7.00
N GLU A 349 2.39 -29.13 -6.18
CA GLU A 349 3.27 -30.12 -5.53
C GLU A 349 2.87 -30.48 -4.09
N ALA A 350 1.79 -29.89 -3.56
CA ALA A 350 1.28 -30.27 -2.23
C ALA A 350 0.79 -31.73 -2.24
N PRO A 351 1.36 -32.63 -1.40
CA PRO A 351 0.97 -34.04 -1.40
C PRO A 351 -0.48 -34.16 -0.92
N LEU A 352 -1.34 -34.74 -1.74
CA LEU A 352 -2.71 -35.10 -1.37
C LEU A 352 -2.69 -36.18 -0.28
N THR A 353 -2.57 -35.78 0.98
CA THR A 353 -2.95 -36.63 2.11
C THR A 353 -4.47 -36.74 2.12
N ARG A 354 -4.99 -37.82 1.53
CA ARG A 354 -6.39 -38.23 1.62
C ARG A 354 -6.78 -38.39 3.09
N SER A 355 -7.45 -37.39 3.65
CA SER A 355 -8.18 -37.52 4.91
C SER A 355 -9.62 -37.91 4.58
N ALA A 356 -10.04 -39.08 5.03
CA ALA A 356 -11.38 -39.60 4.85
C ALA A 356 -12.35 -38.90 5.81
N SER A 357 -13.35 -38.20 5.27
CA SER A 357 -14.46 -37.64 6.05
C SER A 357 -15.76 -38.39 5.76
N ALA A 358 -16.42 -38.82 6.84
CA ALA A 358 -17.70 -39.52 6.88
C ALA A 358 -18.88 -38.61 6.47
N PRO A 359 -20.02 -39.17 6.01
CA PRO A 359 -21.16 -38.40 5.53
C PRO A 359 -22.03 -37.87 6.68
N LEU A 360 -22.34 -36.57 6.66
CA LEU A 360 -23.36 -35.95 7.53
C LEU A 360 -24.70 -35.87 6.81
N ALA A 361 -25.75 -36.23 7.54
CA ALA A 361 -27.14 -36.28 7.10
C ALA A 361 -27.76 -34.88 6.89
N SER A 362 -28.63 -34.80 5.90
CA SER A 362 -29.48 -33.65 5.58
C SER A 362 -30.73 -33.60 6.49
N PRO A 363 -31.18 -32.42 6.93
CA PRO A 363 -32.56 -32.24 7.36
C PRO A 363 -33.38 -31.54 6.26
N SER A 364 -34.47 -32.21 5.89
CA SER A 364 -35.59 -31.69 5.13
C SER A 364 -36.47 -30.77 5.99
N GLY A 365 -36.81 -29.60 5.48
CA GLY A 365 -37.77 -28.68 6.08
C GLY A 365 -38.54 -27.95 4.99
N GLY A 366 -39.83 -28.29 4.85
CA GLY A 366 -40.71 -27.84 3.79
C GLY A 366 -41.10 -26.37 3.87
N ALA A 367 -41.33 -25.80 2.68
CA ALA A 367 -41.80 -24.46 2.45
C ALA A 367 -43.30 -24.31 2.73
N ASP A 368 -43.69 -23.11 3.18
CA ASP A 368 -44.98 -22.54 2.84
C ASP A 368 -44.79 -21.02 2.70
N SER A 369 -44.67 -20.54 1.47
CA SER A 369 -44.49 -19.12 1.15
C SER A 369 -45.60 -18.65 0.22
N ARG A 370 -46.49 -17.83 0.78
CA ARG A 370 -47.54 -17.10 0.04
C ARG A 370 -46.87 -15.99 -0.78
N LEU A 371 -47.03 -16.04 -2.11
CA LEU A 371 -46.69 -14.93 -2.99
C LEU A 371 -47.60 -13.74 -2.69
N VAL A 372 -47.00 -12.62 -2.29
CA VAL A 372 -47.62 -11.29 -2.26
C VAL A 372 -47.14 -10.52 -3.49
N SER A 373 -48.02 -9.69 -4.05
CA SER A 373 -47.92 -8.97 -5.33
C SER A 373 -46.56 -8.31 -5.60
N GLY A 374 -46.04 -8.51 -6.80
CA GLY A 374 -44.80 -7.89 -7.29
C GLY A 374 -44.93 -6.38 -7.48
N VAL A 375 -43.86 -5.67 -7.12
CA VAL A 375 -43.66 -4.26 -7.46
C VAL A 375 -42.70 -4.25 -8.66
N GLU A 376 -43.11 -3.60 -9.74
CA GLU A 376 -42.27 -3.35 -10.90
C GLU A 376 -41.45 -2.08 -10.64
N ASP A 377 -40.13 -2.15 -10.77
CA ASP A 377 -39.25 -0.98 -10.65
C ASP A 377 -38.42 -0.80 -11.94
N VAL A 378 -38.07 0.46 -12.22
CA VAL A 378 -37.36 0.84 -13.45
C VAL A 378 -35.88 1.03 -13.12
N ILE A 379 -35.03 0.21 -13.71
CA ILE A 379 -33.58 0.30 -13.58
C ILE A 379 -33.07 1.49 -14.42
N GLU A 380 -31.89 2.04 -14.08
CA GLU A 380 -31.26 3.18 -14.79
C GLU A 380 -31.10 2.97 -16.30
N ASP A 381 -31.07 1.73 -16.79
CA ASP A 381 -31.02 1.40 -18.22
C ASP A 381 -32.39 1.42 -18.93
N GLY A 382 -33.46 1.76 -18.19
CA GLY A 382 -34.84 1.81 -18.67
C GLY A 382 -35.53 0.44 -18.71
N SER A 383 -34.87 -0.63 -18.26
CA SER A 383 -35.51 -1.95 -18.15
C SER A 383 -36.42 -2.01 -16.92
N VAL A 384 -37.59 -2.62 -17.09
CA VAL A 384 -38.53 -2.89 -15.99
C VAL A 384 -38.20 -4.28 -15.47
N THR A 385 -37.89 -4.38 -14.18
CA THR A 385 -37.57 -5.66 -13.56
C THR A 385 -38.55 -5.97 -12.42
N ALA A 386 -39.03 -7.20 -12.39
CA ALA A 386 -39.89 -7.70 -11.32
C ALA A 386 -39.05 -7.93 -10.05
N ILE A 387 -39.46 -7.29 -8.95
CA ILE A 387 -38.89 -7.51 -7.62
C ILE A 387 -39.89 -8.33 -6.81
N HIS A 388 -39.43 -9.48 -6.31
CA HIS A 388 -40.22 -10.36 -5.44
C HIS A 388 -39.64 -10.30 -4.02
N THR A 389 -40.39 -9.76 -3.07
CA THR A 389 -39.99 -9.74 -1.65
C THR A 389 -40.23 -11.10 -1.00
N GLN A 390 -39.21 -11.65 -0.33
CA GLN A 390 -39.23 -12.94 0.36
C GLN A 390 -39.12 -12.77 1.89
N GLY A 391 -39.65 -11.67 2.42
CA GLY A 391 -39.54 -11.28 3.83
C GLY A 391 -39.09 -9.82 3.99
N GLU A 392 -38.77 -9.42 5.22
CA GLU A 392 -38.36 -8.05 5.55
C GLU A 392 -36.94 -7.70 5.04
N ASP A 393 -36.04 -8.69 5.06
CA ASP A 393 -34.63 -8.52 4.71
C ASP A 393 -34.19 -9.31 3.47
N ARG A 394 -35.13 -9.87 2.71
CA ARG A 394 -34.82 -10.72 1.56
C ARG A 394 -35.69 -10.39 0.36
N LEU A 395 -35.07 -10.34 -0.80
CA LEU A 395 -35.77 -10.18 -2.07
C LEU A 395 -35.08 -10.99 -3.17
N SER A 396 -35.80 -11.24 -4.24
CA SER A 396 -35.27 -11.82 -5.47
C SER A 396 -35.62 -10.94 -6.66
N ILE A 397 -34.64 -10.71 -7.54
CA ILE A 397 -34.73 -9.82 -8.70
C ILE A 397 -34.34 -10.62 -9.94
N GLU A 398 -35.08 -10.50 -11.03
CA GLU A 398 -34.73 -11.14 -12.31
C GLU A 398 -33.96 -10.19 -13.22
N LEU A 399 -32.64 -10.36 -13.32
CA LEU A 399 -31.79 -9.51 -14.16
C LEU A 399 -31.28 -10.30 -15.36
N ALA A 400 -31.55 -9.81 -16.57
CA ALA A 400 -31.14 -10.46 -17.82
C ALA A 400 -31.54 -11.96 -17.90
N GLY A 401 -32.75 -12.30 -17.41
CA GLY A 401 -33.27 -13.67 -17.41
C GLY A 401 -32.64 -14.60 -16.37
N LYS A 402 -31.93 -14.05 -15.37
CA LYS A 402 -31.41 -14.80 -14.23
C LYS A 402 -32.00 -14.26 -12.93
N LEU A 403 -32.52 -15.17 -12.11
CA LEU A 403 -32.99 -14.84 -10.77
C LEU A 403 -31.80 -14.70 -9.82
N HIS A 404 -31.69 -13.55 -9.18
CA HIS A 404 -30.69 -13.24 -8.17
C HIS A 404 -31.35 -13.06 -6.82
N HIS A 405 -30.74 -13.58 -5.76
CA HIS A 405 -31.20 -13.38 -4.38
C HIS A 405 -30.37 -12.31 -3.71
N ALA A 406 -31.04 -11.37 -3.02
CA ALA A 406 -30.39 -10.35 -2.22
C ALA A 406 -30.86 -10.42 -0.76
N VAL A 407 -29.92 -10.19 0.15
CA VAL A 407 -30.17 -10.12 1.59
C VAL A 407 -29.72 -8.76 2.10
N ARG A 408 -30.59 -8.09 2.86
CA ARG A 408 -30.28 -6.83 3.51
C ARG A 408 -29.31 -7.08 4.67
N SER A 409 -28.22 -6.34 4.72
CA SER A 409 -27.21 -6.40 5.77
C SER A 409 -26.97 -4.99 6.33
N GLY A 410 -27.90 -4.53 7.17
CA GLY A 410 -27.95 -3.14 7.62
C GLY A 410 -28.58 -2.23 6.56
N ASP A 411 -27.88 -1.17 6.16
CA ASP A 411 -28.33 -0.28 5.07
C ASP A 411 -28.12 -0.84 3.65
N PRO A 412 -27.06 -1.61 3.33
CA PRO A 412 -26.92 -2.21 2.00
C PRO A 412 -27.70 -3.52 1.80
N LEU A 413 -28.04 -3.79 0.54
CA LEU A 413 -28.51 -5.08 0.03
C LEU A 413 -27.34 -5.82 -0.64
N VAL A 414 -27.06 -7.05 -0.22
CA VAL A 414 -25.97 -7.87 -0.76
C VAL A 414 -26.57 -9.01 -1.59
N ARG A 415 -26.20 -9.10 -2.86
CA ARG A 415 -26.62 -10.15 -3.80
C ARG A 415 -25.74 -11.40 -3.68
N ASP A 416 -26.29 -12.52 -4.11
CA ASP A 416 -25.62 -13.83 -4.14
C ASP A 416 -24.38 -13.90 -5.03
N ASP A 417 -24.27 -13.03 -6.03
CA ASP A 417 -23.08 -12.84 -6.87
C ASP A 417 -22.01 -11.92 -6.25
N GLY A 418 -22.25 -11.39 -5.04
CA GLY A 418 -21.34 -10.53 -4.30
C GLY A 418 -21.50 -9.03 -4.61
N GLU A 419 -22.45 -8.63 -5.46
CA GLU A 419 -22.73 -7.22 -5.70
C GLU A 419 -23.46 -6.58 -4.50
N VAL A 420 -23.15 -5.31 -4.20
CA VAL A 420 -23.70 -4.58 -3.05
C VAL A 420 -24.43 -3.34 -3.53
N TRP A 421 -25.72 -3.26 -3.23
CA TRP A 421 -26.60 -2.17 -3.59
C TRP A 421 -26.84 -1.28 -2.37
N VAL A 422 -26.62 0.03 -2.50
CA VAL A 422 -26.80 0.99 -1.41
C VAL A 422 -28.00 1.86 -1.73
N LEU A 423 -28.88 2.06 -0.73
CA LEU A 423 -30.03 2.94 -0.88
C LEU A 423 -29.57 4.38 -1.12
N VAL A 424 -29.76 4.89 -2.34
CA VAL A 424 -29.57 6.31 -2.63
C VAL A 424 -30.80 7.04 -2.13
N GLN A 425 -30.63 7.92 -1.14
CA GLN A 425 -31.73 8.78 -0.68
C GLN A 425 -32.26 9.56 -1.88
N ALA A 426 -33.56 9.42 -2.15
CA ALA A 426 -34.22 10.11 -3.25
C ALA A 426 -33.91 11.62 -3.14
N GLN A 427 -33.21 12.16 -4.14
CA GLN A 427 -33.04 13.61 -4.21
C GLN A 427 -34.44 14.23 -4.30
N PRO A 428 -34.76 15.25 -3.48
CA PRO A 428 -36.04 15.93 -3.57
C PRO A 428 -36.19 16.44 -5.01
N ARG A 429 -37.22 15.95 -5.72
CA ARG A 429 -37.53 16.37 -7.08
C ARG A 429 -37.71 17.89 -7.06
N THR A 430 -36.74 18.63 -7.54
CA THR A 430 -36.90 20.06 -7.81
C THR A 430 -37.93 20.17 -8.92
N SER A 431 -39.10 20.70 -8.59
CA SER A 431 -40.14 21.04 -9.54
C SER A 431 -39.56 21.98 -10.60
N SER A 432 -39.26 21.45 -11.78
CA SER A 432 -38.92 22.26 -12.94
C SER A 432 -40.18 23.01 -13.37
N ASN A 433 -40.12 24.34 -13.28
CA ASN A 433 -41.10 25.23 -13.89
C ASN A 433 -41.09 24.99 -15.40
N VAL A 434 -42.15 24.35 -15.91
CA VAL A 434 -42.52 24.39 -17.32
C VAL A 434 -43.21 25.74 -17.55
N ARG A 435 -42.69 26.53 -18.48
CA ARG A 435 -43.39 27.67 -19.10
C ARG A 435 -44.15 27.19 -20.31
#